data_AF-A0A380FMC4-F1
#
_entry.id   AF-A0A380FMC4-F1
#
_cell.length_a   1.000
_cell.length_b   1.000
_cell.length_c   1.000
_cell.angle_alpha   90.00
_cell.angle_beta   90.00
_cell.angle_gamma   90.00
#
_symmetry.space_group_name_H-M   'P 1'
#
loop_
_entity.id
_entity.type
_entity.pdbx_description
1 polymer ?
#
loop_
_entity_poly.entity_id
_entity_poly.type
_entity_poly.pdbx_seq_one_letter_code
_entity_poly.pdbx_strand_id
1 'polypeptide(L)' 'MTIYNINFGIGWASSGVEYAQAYRAKLLRNSKHQMKFVFLDFIQSENIQTLTHNMGFFR' A
#
# COMPACT_ATOMS: atom_id res chain seq x y z
N MET A 1 18.41 -5.07 0.78
CA MET A 1 17.90 -3.92 -0.01
C MET A 1 16.41 -3.78 0.25
N THR A 2 15.96 -2.56 0.54
CA THR A 2 14.56 -2.23 0.85
C THR A 2 13.98 -1.39 -0.28
N ILE A 3 12.80 -1.75 -0.75
CA ILE A 3 12.08 -1.04 -1.83
C ILE A 3 11.01 -0.17 -1.20
N TYR A 4 11.09 1.14 -1.42
CA TYR A 4 10.11 2.12 -0.94
C TYR A 4 9.16 2.50 -2.06
N ASN A 5 7.86 2.33 -1.81
CA ASN A 5 6.78 2.64 -2.72
C ASN A 5 6.05 3.85 -2.15
N ILE A 6 6.14 4.99 -2.81
CA ILE A 6 5.55 6.24 -2.31
C ILE A 6 4.29 6.53 -3.12
N ASN A 7 3.19 6.82 -2.44
CA ASN A 7 1.95 7.31 -3.05
C ASN A 7 1.36 8.42 -2.16
N PHE A 8 0.46 9.22 -2.73
CA PHE A 8 -0.18 10.30 -2.01
C PHE A 8 -1.16 9.76 -0.96
N GLY A 9 -2.18 9.01 -1.35
CA GLY A 9 -3.24 8.54 -0.44
C GLY A 9 -3.75 7.14 -0.74
N ILE A 10 -4.76 6.72 0.03
CA ILE A 10 -5.48 5.46 -0.10
C ILE A 10 -6.91 5.65 0.44
N GLY A 11 -7.89 4.95 -0.11
CA GLY A 11 -9.28 5.03 0.33
C GLY A 11 -10.10 3.79 -0.02
N TRP A 12 -11.37 3.78 0.38
CA TRP A 12 -12.31 2.68 0.06
C TRP A 12 -12.52 2.51 -1.44
N ALA A 13 -12.69 3.62 -2.16
CA ALA A 13 -12.77 3.66 -3.61
C ALA A 13 -11.43 4.11 -4.19
N SER A 14 -10.39 3.29 -3.99
CA SER A 14 -9.06 3.57 -4.52
C SER A 14 -9.02 3.48 -6.05
N SER A 15 -8.06 4.16 -6.66
CA SER A 15 -7.85 4.18 -8.11
C SER A 15 -7.00 3.00 -8.58
N GLY A 16 -6.84 2.87 -9.90
CA GLY A 16 -5.96 1.88 -10.50
C GLY A 16 -4.50 1.97 -10.03
N VAL A 17 -4.05 3.12 -9.54
CA VAL A 17 -2.69 3.30 -9.00
C VAL A 17 -2.49 2.46 -7.74
N GLU A 18 -3.40 2.55 -6.77
CA GLU A 18 -3.28 1.80 -5.52
C GLU A 18 -3.47 0.29 -5.77
N TYR A 19 -4.36 -0.10 -6.70
CA TYR A 19 -4.49 -1.50 -7.11
C TYR A 19 -3.23 -2.04 -7.77
N ALA A 20 -2.54 -1.25 -8.60
CA ALA A 20 -1.25 -1.62 -9.17
C ALA A 20 -0.16 -1.76 -8.10
N GLN A 21 -0.17 -0.90 -7.07
CA GLN A 21 0.73 -1.03 -5.92
C GLN A 21 0.45 -2.31 -5.11
N ALA A 22 -0.82 -2.62 -4.83
CA ALA A 22 -1.22 -3.85 -4.14
C ALA A 22 -0.83 -5.09 -4.96
N TYR A 23 -1.02 -5.06 -6.28
CA TYR A 23 -0.58 -6.12 -7.17
C TYR A 23 0.94 -6.32 -7.13
N ARG A 24 1.71 -5.23 -7.18
CA ARG A 24 3.17 -5.27 -7.02
C ARG A 24 3.58 -5.86 -5.67
N ALA A 25 2.88 -5.50 -4.59
CA ALA A 25 3.09 -6.06 -3.27
C ALA A 25 2.85 -7.58 -3.23
N LYS A 26 1.81 -8.05 -3.92
CA LYS A 26 1.49 -9.48 -4.04
C LYS A 26 2.58 -10.24 -4.79
N LEU A 27 3.02 -9.74 -5.95
CA LEU A 27 4.06 -10.38 -6.76
C LEU A 27 5.39 -10.50 -6.03
N LEU A 28 5.78 -9.47 -5.30
CA LEU A 28 7.08 -9.38 -4.64
C LEU A 28 7.06 -9.89 -3.20
N ARG A 29 5.94 -10.44 -2.71
CA ARG A 29 5.80 -10.91 -1.32
C ARG A 29 6.80 -11.99 -0.93
N ASN A 30 7.15 -12.86 -1.88
CA ASN A 30 8.12 -13.94 -1.68
C ASN A 30 9.54 -13.56 -2.14
N SER A 31 9.76 -12.29 -2.48
CA SER A 31 11.09 -11.79 -2.82
C SER A 31 11.97 -11.68 -1.57
N LYS A 32 13.29 -11.71 -1.77
CA LYS A 32 14.29 -11.47 -0.70
C LYS A 32 14.34 -9.99 -0.27
N HIS A 33 13.63 -9.11 -0.98
CA HIS A 33 13.62 -7.67 -0.70
C HIS A 33 12.51 -7.30 0.27
N GLN A 34 12.84 -6.46 1.26
CA GLN A 34 11.82 -5.85 2.10
C GLN A 34 11.09 -4.76 1.31
N MET A 35 9.78 -4.66 1.48
CA MET A 35 8.98 -3.61 0.86
C MET A 35 8.35 -2.73 1.93
N LYS A 36 8.35 -1.42 1.66
CA LYS A 36 7.62 -0.42 2.44
C LYS A 36 6.72 0.37 1.51
N PHE A 37 5.50 0.63 1.95
CA PHE A 37 4.51 1.45 1.26
C PHE A 37 4.26 2.68 2.14
N VAL A 38 4.51 3.86 1.58
CA VAL A 38 4.46 5.14 2.28
C VAL A 38 3.37 5.98 1.65
N PHE A 39 2.43 6.42 2.48
CA PHE A 39 1.35 7.35 2.10
C PHE A 39 1.66 8.71 2.72
N LEU A 40 1.52 9.78 1.94
CA LEU A 40 1.92 11.13 2.33
C LEU A 40 0.75 11.98 2.83
N ASP A 41 -0.47 11.61 2.48
CA ASP A 41 -1.67 12.34 2.82
C ASP A 41 -2.07 12.17 4.30
N PHE A 42 -2.72 13.18 4.86
CA PHE A 42 -3.28 13.12 6.19
C PHE A 42 -4.65 12.45 6.16
N ILE A 43 -4.65 11.13 6.38
CA ILE A 43 -5.87 10.31 6.36
C ILE A 43 -6.53 10.36 7.73
N GLN A 44 -7.52 11.26 7.88
CA GLN A 44 -8.25 11.47 9.13
C GLN A 44 -9.62 10.79 9.19
N SER A 45 -10.22 10.47 8.05
CA SER A 45 -11.60 9.98 7.97
C SER A 45 -11.76 8.51 8.39
N GLU A 46 -10.68 7.73 8.37
CA GLU A 46 -10.65 6.30 8.70
C GLU A 46 -9.25 5.93 9.20
N ASN A 47 -9.14 4.85 9.97
CA ASN A 47 -7.82 4.33 10.31
C ASN A 47 -7.12 3.82 9.05
N ILE A 48 -5.92 4.33 8.75
CA ILE A 48 -5.10 3.91 7.61
C ILE A 48 -4.85 2.40 7.59
N GLN A 49 -4.81 1.75 8.75
CA GLN A 49 -4.66 0.29 8.86
C GLN A 49 -5.86 -0.44 8.26
N THR A 50 -7.09 0.04 8.46
CA THR A 50 -8.31 -0.52 7.86
C THR A 50 -8.22 -0.49 6.33
N LEU A 51 -7.83 0.66 5.78
CA LEU A 51 -7.74 0.87 4.33
C LEU A 51 -6.64 0.00 3.69
N THR A 52 -5.47 -0.04 4.31
CA THR A 52 -4.33 -0.84 3.83
C THR A 52 -4.61 -2.34 3.94
N HIS A 53 -5.29 -2.79 5.00
CA HIS A 53 -5.73 -4.18 5.15
C HIS A 53 -6.73 -4.58 4.07
N ASN A 54 -7.74 -3.73 3.81
CA ASN A 54 -8.72 -3.94 2.74
C ASN A 54 -8.05 -4.10 1.37
N MET A 55 -6.98 -3.33 1.11
CA MET A 55 -6.21 -3.40 -0.14
C MET A 55 -5.21 -4.55 -0.21
N GLY A 56 -5.10 -5.38 0.83
CA GLY A 56 -4.26 -6.58 0.83
C GLY A 56 -2.79 -6.34 1.17
N PHE A 57 -2.45 -5.18 1.74
CA PHE A 57 -1.13 -4.96 2.34
C PHE A 57 -1.05 -5.73 3.66
N PHE A 58 -0.38 -6.88 3.63
CA PHE A 58 -0.20 -7.75 4.79
C PHE A 58 1.30 -7.82 5.10
N ARG A 59 1.68 -7.24 6.25
CA ARG A 59 3.02 -6.99 6.84
C ARG A 59 3.71 -5.69 6.46
#